data_AF-X0ADN5-F1
#
_entry.id   AF-X0ADN5-F1
#
_cell.length_a   1.000
_cell.length_b   1.000
_cell.length_c   1.000
_cell.angle_alpha   90.00
_cell.angle_beta   90.00
_cell.angle_gamma   90.00
#
_symmetry.space_group_name_H-M   'P 1'
#
loop_
_entity.id
_entity.type
_entity.pdbx_description
1 polymer ?
#
loop_
_entity_poly.entity_id
_entity_poly.type
_entity_poly.pdbx_seq_one_letter_code
_entity_poly.pdbx_strand_id
1 'polypeptide(L)'
;MPQKKNPDDLELLRGKAGRTFGHLAGVYCATKGLPSTYNKDLQENWEPMLDHVKTVSDSVQIANGILSTLKLRPERMIASLNPFLLATDVADALVKIVVPFRETPYFRACGGQEQGAGNPNGPTEPGAAAGH
;
A
#
# COMPACT_ATOMS: atom_id res chain seq x y z
N MET A 1 -11.71 30.77 -3.36
CA MET A 1 -11.71 29.63 -2.41
C MET A 1 -10.55 29.79 -1.43
N PRO A 2 -10.73 30.52 -0.31
CA PRO A 2 -9.62 30.95 0.55
C PRO A 2 -9.00 29.84 1.41
N GLN A 3 -9.69 28.72 1.65
CA GLN A 3 -9.16 27.60 2.43
C GLN A 3 -8.57 26.46 1.59
N LYS A 4 -8.78 26.47 0.28
CA LYS A 4 -8.28 25.43 -0.62
C LYS A 4 -6.79 25.65 -0.83
N LYS A 5 -5.97 24.71 -0.34
CA LYS A 5 -4.53 24.66 -0.60
C LYS A 5 -4.25 23.48 -1.51
N ASN A 6 -3.64 23.74 -2.67
CA ASN A 6 -3.23 22.69 -3.58
C ASN A 6 -1.83 22.20 -3.17
N PRO A 7 -1.57 20.89 -3.17
CA PRO A 7 -0.26 20.35 -2.84
C PRO A 7 0.69 20.40 -4.05
N ASP A 8 0.82 21.56 -4.69
CA ASP A 8 1.56 21.73 -5.96
C ASP A 8 3.02 21.25 -5.83
N ASP A 9 3.67 21.52 -4.70
CA ASP A 9 5.04 21.10 -4.43
C ASP A 9 5.18 19.56 -4.39
N LEU A 10 4.19 18.86 -3.79
CA LEU A 10 4.17 17.39 -3.75
C LEU A 10 3.87 16.80 -5.14
N GLU A 11 3.05 17.48 -5.93
CA GLU A 11 2.77 17.09 -7.32
C GLU A 11 4.02 17.22 -8.19
N LEU A 12 4.80 18.30 -8.03
CA LEU A 12 6.08 18.49 -8.69
C LEU A 12 7.07 17.39 -8.30
N LEU A 13 7.24 17.12 -7.01
CA LEU A 13 8.12 16.04 -6.53
C LEU A 13 7.74 14.68 -7.12
N ARG A 14 6.44 14.37 -7.16
CA ARG A 14 5.95 13.16 -7.82
C ARG A 14 6.28 13.12 -9.31
N GLY A 15 6.13 14.24 -10.01
CA GLY A 15 6.49 14.36 -11.43
C GLY A 15 7.99 14.17 -11.69
N LYS A 16 8.85 14.65 -10.78
CA LYS A 16 10.31 14.49 -10.89
C LYS A 16 10.75 13.03 -10.87
N ALA A 17 10.03 12.14 -10.19
CA ALA A 17 10.33 10.70 -10.20
C ALA A 17 10.35 10.11 -11.62
N GLY A 18 9.36 10.49 -12.46
CA GLY A 18 9.31 10.06 -13.86
C GLY A 18 10.46 10.62 -14.69
N ARG A 19 10.82 11.90 -14.48
CA ARG A 19 11.98 12.52 -15.15
C ARG A 19 13.28 11.80 -14.80
N THR A 20 13.52 11.54 -13.51
CA THR A 20 14.73 10.84 -13.06
C THR A 20 14.82 9.42 -13.62
N PHE A 21 13.67 8.73 -13.74
CA PHE A 21 13.61 7.42 -14.37
C PHE A 21 13.91 7.48 -15.86
N GLY A 22 13.43 8.51 -16.56
CA GLY A 22 13.75 8.74 -17.98
C GLY A 22 15.25 8.89 -18.23
N HIS A 23 15.97 9.63 -17.37
CA HIS A 23 17.44 9.73 -17.48
C HIS A 23 18.12 8.38 -17.29
N LEU A 24 17.70 7.60 -16.29
CA LEU A 24 18.23 6.26 -16.05
C LEU A 24 18.02 5.36 -17.28
N ALA A 25 16.82 5.35 -17.84
CA ALA A 25 16.50 4.55 -19.02
C ALA A 25 17.35 4.97 -20.24
N GLY A 26 17.54 6.27 -20.45
CA GLY A 26 18.40 6.80 -21.52
C GLY A 26 19.86 6.35 -21.39
N VAL A 27 20.46 6.57 -20.22
CA VAL A 27 21.85 6.17 -19.94
C VAL A 27 22.02 4.65 -20.04
N TYR A 28 21.06 3.87 -19.53
CA TYR A 28 21.10 2.41 -19.62
C TYR A 28 21.07 1.94 -21.08
N CYS A 29 20.19 2.52 -21.91
CA CYS A 29 20.12 2.17 -23.32
C CYS A 29 21.39 2.57 -24.10
N ALA A 30 21.96 3.74 -23.83
CA ALA A 30 23.18 4.23 -24.47
C ALA A 30 24.42 3.39 -24.11
N THR A 31 24.46 2.83 -22.90
CA THR A 31 25.60 2.03 -22.42
C THR A 31 25.48 0.54 -22.70
N LYS A 32 24.27 0.05 -22.98
CA LYS A 32 23.99 -1.38 -23.17
C LYS A 32 24.73 -1.94 -24.38
N GLY A 33 25.66 -2.86 -24.13
CA GLY A 33 26.35 -3.60 -25.19
C GLY A 33 27.52 -2.86 -25.83
N LEU A 34 27.97 -1.75 -25.25
CA LEU A 34 29.19 -1.08 -25.70
C LEU A 34 30.41 -1.98 -25.51
N PRO A 35 31.27 -2.14 -26.54
CA PRO A 35 32.54 -2.82 -26.39
C PRO A 35 33.47 -2.01 -25.48
N SER A 36 34.41 -2.68 -24.80
CA SER A 36 35.51 -1.95 -24.14
C SER A 36 36.42 -1.30 -25.19
N THR A 37 37.02 -0.12 -24.99
CA THR A 37 37.13 0.71 -23.78
C THR A 37 36.35 2.03 -23.91
N TYR A 38 36.98 3.12 -24.33
CA TYR A 38 36.32 4.40 -24.55
C TYR A 38 35.53 4.39 -25.86
N ASN A 39 34.25 4.78 -25.79
CA ASN A 39 33.36 4.99 -26.92
C ASN A 39 32.81 6.41 -26.86
N LYS A 40 32.66 7.06 -28.03
CA LYS A 40 32.19 8.46 -28.09
C LYS A 40 30.72 8.60 -27.65
N ASP A 41 29.95 7.52 -27.76
CA ASP A 41 28.57 7.37 -27.28
C ASP A 41 28.42 7.74 -25.79
N LEU A 42 29.48 7.58 -24.99
CA LEU A 42 29.48 7.93 -23.56
C LEU A 42 29.30 9.44 -23.30
N GLN A 43 29.46 10.29 -24.33
CA GLN A 43 29.23 11.73 -24.20
C GLN A 43 27.75 12.05 -23.92
N GLU A 44 26.82 11.23 -24.41
CA GLU A 44 25.38 11.38 -24.19
C GLU A 44 24.97 11.16 -22.72
N ASN A 45 25.84 10.57 -21.90
CA ASN A 45 25.55 10.35 -20.48
C ASN A 45 25.75 11.61 -19.63
N TRP A 46 26.50 12.61 -20.11
CA TRP A 46 26.92 13.74 -19.29
C TRP A 46 25.76 14.69 -18.95
N GLU A 47 25.00 15.10 -19.95
CA GLU A 47 23.84 15.99 -19.80
C GLU A 47 22.76 15.41 -18.85
N PRO A 48 22.29 14.15 -19.03
CA PRO A 48 21.28 13.58 -18.13
C PRO A 48 21.82 13.38 -16.71
N MET A 49 23.12 13.13 -16.53
CA MET A 49 23.73 13.05 -15.20
C MET A 49 23.73 14.40 -14.49
N LEU A 50 24.12 15.48 -15.17
CA LEU A 50 24.10 16.83 -14.59
C LEU A 50 22.68 17.25 -14.19
N ASP A 51 21.70 17.02 -15.05
CA ASP A 51 20.31 17.37 -14.75
C ASP A 51 19.72 16.48 -13.64
N HIS A 52 20.14 15.22 -13.55
CA HIS A 52 19.74 14.33 -12.47
C HIS A 52 20.22 14.84 -11.11
N VAL A 53 21.50 15.21 -10.99
CA VAL A 53 22.07 15.75 -9.73
C VAL A 53 21.32 17.00 -9.29
N LYS A 54 21.08 17.93 -10.23
CA LYS A 54 20.32 19.15 -9.94
C LYS A 54 18.89 18.82 -9.49
N THR A 55 18.20 17.96 -10.24
CA THR A 55 16.82 17.57 -9.95
C THR A 55 16.69 16.94 -8.57
N VAL A 56 17.60 16.04 -8.20
CA VAL A 56 17.57 15.38 -6.89
C VAL A 56 17.87 16.37 -5.77
N SER A 57 18.89 17.22 -5.93
CA SER A 57 19.24 18.27 -4.95
C SER A 57 18.05 19.21 -4.69
N ASP A 58 17.45 19.75 -5.74
CA ASP A 58 16.29 20.64 -5.64
C ASP A 58 15.08 19.91 -5.00
N SER A 59 14.86 18.64 -5.36
CA SER A 59 13.76 17.84 -4.80
C SER A 59 13.91 17.62 -3.29
N VAL A 60 15.13 17.37 -2.81
CA VAL A 60 15.41 17.21 -1.37
C VAL A 60 15.19 18.52 -0.63
N GLN A 61 15.60 19.67 -1.20
CA GLN A 61 15.36 20.97 -0.59
C GLN A 61 13.87 21.29 -0.46
N ILE A 62 13.10 21.04 -1.53
CA ILE A 62 11.63 21.22 -1.52
C ILE A 62 10.99 20.31 -0.46
N ALA A 63 11.37 19.02 -0.42
CA ALA A 63 10.83 18.08 0.56
C ALA A 63 11.10 18.53 2.01
N ASN A 64 12.30 19.03 2.30
CA ASN A 64 12.62 19.59 3.61
C ASN A 64 11.77 20.83 3.94
N GLY A 65 11.54 21.71 2.97
CA GLY A 65 10.66 22.88 3.12
C GLY A 65 9.22 22.49 3.46
N ILE A 66 8.69 21.45 2.81
CA ILE A 66 7.36 20.92 3.08
C ILE A 66 7.30 20.35 4.49
N LEU A 67 8.22 19.43 4.83
CA LEU A 67 8.19 18.73 6.12
C LEU A 67 8.39 19.68 7.31
N SER A 68 9.22 20.72 7.16
CA SER A 68 9.44 21.72 8.22
C SER A 68 8.25 22.63 8.48
N THR A 69 7.37 22.84 7.48
CA THR A 69 6.24 23.78 7.58
C THR A 69 4.87 23.09 7.66
N LEU A 70 4.81 21.78 7.43
CA LEU A 70 3.60 20.99 7.47
C LEU A 70 2.94 21.05 8.86
N LYS A 71 1.65 21.41 8.89
CA LYS A 71 0.85 21.43 10.12
C LYS A 71 -0.05 20.20 10.19
N LEU A 72 0.22 19.34 11.16
CA LEU A 72 -0.62 18.19 11.48
C LEU A 72 -1.87 18.63 12.25
N ARG A 73 -2.93 17.82 12.15
CA ARG A 73 -4.19 18.01 12.89
C ARG A 73 -4.41 16.79 13.80
N PRO A 74 -3.74 16.72 14.96
CA PRO A 74 -3.72 15.53 15.80
C PRO A 74 -5.13 15.10 16.24
N GLU A 75 -6.04 16.04 16.46
CA GLU A 75 -7.42 15.75 16.86
C GLU A 75 -8.15 14.97 15.77
N ARG A 76 -7.96 15.35 14.49
CA ARG A 76 -8.54 14.63 13.36
C ARG A 76 -7.88 13.27 13.13
N MET A 77 -6.57 13.17 13.38
CA MET A 77 -5.84 11.91 13.28
C MET A 77 -6.33 10.91 14.33
N ILE A 78 -6.49 11.34 15.58
CA ILE A 78 -7.01 10.50 16.66
C ILE A 78 -8.47 10.13 16.40
N ALA A 79 -9.30 11.09 15.98
CA ALA A 79 -10.71 10.82 15.65
C ALA A 79 -10.88 9.83 14.48
N SER A 80 -9.85 9.64 13.64
CA SER A 80 -9.87 8.65 12.55
C SER A 80 -9.56 7.22 13.00
N LEU A 81 -9.10 7.03 14.25
CA LEU A 81 -8.84 5.71 14.81
C LEU A 81 -10.16 5.01 15.14
N ASN A 82 -10.44 3.93 14.40
CA ASN A 82 -11.61 3.10 14.64
C ASN A 82 -11.25 1.95 15.61
N PRO A 83 -12.07 1.66 16.64
CA PRO A 83 -11.87 0.51 17.53
C PRO A 83 -11.67 -0.83 16.82
N PHE A 84 -12.22 -1.02 15.61
CA PHE A 84 -12.00 -2.24 14.82
C PHE A 84 -10.55 -2.42 14.33
N LEU A 85 -9.73 -1.35 14.30
CA LEU A 85 -8.30 -1.47 13.99
C LEU A 85 -7.54 -2.29 15.04
N LEU A 86 -8.07 -2.39 16.27
CA LEU A 86 -7.47 -3.17 17.37
C LEU A 86 -7.84 -4.66 17.31
N ALA A 87 -8.65 -5.10 16.33
CA ALA A 87 -9.09 -6.50 16.27
C ALA A 87 -7.90 -7.47 16.10
N THR A 88 -6.87 -7.07 15.35
CA THR A 88 -5.63 -7.85 15.20
C THR A 88 -4.84 -7.89 16.51
N ASP A 89 -4.75 -6.78 17.24
CA ASP A 89 -4.05 -6.73 18.53
C ASP A 89 -4.73 -7.63 19.58
N VAL A 90 -6.07 -7.67 19.57
CA VAL A 90 -6.86 -8.56 20.43
C VAL A 90 -6.64 -10.03 20.05
N ALA A 91 -6.62 -10.36 18.75
CA ALA A 91 -6.34 -11.71 18.28
C ALA A 91 -4.92 -12.16 18.69
N ASP A 92 -3.92 -11.30 18.53
CA ASP A 92 -2.54 -11.58 18.92
C ASP A 92 -2.38 -11.73 20.43
N ALA A 93 -3.10 -10.92 21.22
CA ALA A 93 -3.11 -11.05 22.68
C ALA A 93 -3.71 -12.41 23.11
N LEU A 94 -4.78 -12.88 22.45
CA LEU A 94 -5.40 -14.17 22.75
C LEU A 94 -4.52 -15.36 22.35
N VAL A 95 -3.78 -15.25 21.24
CA VAL A 95 -2.82 -16.27 20.79
C VAL A 95 -1.65 -16.41 21.78
N LYS A 96 -1.18 -15.30 22.35
CA LYS A 96 -0.09 -15.32 23.35
C LYS A 96 -0.50 -15.93 24.68
N ILE A 97 -1.79 -15.90 25.03
CA ILE A 97 -2.26 -16.35 26.34
C ILE A 97 -2.47 -17.87 26.37
N VAL A 98 -3.21 -18.49 25.45
CA VAL A 98 -3.39 -19.98 25.44
C VAL A 98 -3.83 -20.56 24.07
N VAL A 99 -4.30 -19.78 23.09
CA VAL A 99 -5.13 -20.35 21.99
C VAL A 99 -4.39 -20.44 20.65
N PRO A 100 -4.28 -21.64 20.01
CA PRO A 100 -3.74 -21.76 18.65
C PRO A 100 -4.54 -20.92 17.66
N PHE A 101 -3.87 -20.21 16.74
CA PHE A 101 -4.43 -19.21 15.81
C PHE A 101 -5.79 -19.58 15.15
N ARG A 102 -6.02 -20.87 14.92
CA ARG A 102 -7.25 -21.44 14.31
C ARG A 102 -8.51 -21.35 15.18
N GLU A 103 -8.37 -21.15 16.49
CA GLU A 103 -9.48 -21.21 17.46
C GLU A 103 -9.88 -19.85 18.02
N THR A 104 -9.26 -18.76 17.54
CA THR A 104 -9.67 -17.41 17.97
C THR A 104 -11.12 -17.14 17.55
N PRO A 105 -12.02 -16.74 18.47
CA PRO A 105 -13.45 -16.53 18.17
C PRO A 105 -13.71 -15.54 17.04
N TYR A 106 -12.80 -14.57 16.85
CA TYR A 106 -12.84 -13.62 15.74
C TYR A 106 -12.68 -14.29 14.37
N PHE A 107 -11.78 -15.29 14.24
CA PHE A 107 -11.61 -16.03 12.99
C PHE A 107 -12.75 -17.02 12.74
N ARG A 108 -13.33 -17.60 13.79
CA ARG A 108 -14.54 -18.46 13.70
C ARG A 108 -15.76 -17.65 13.27
N ALA A 109 -15.87 -16.38 13.70
CA ALA A 109 -16.97 -15.49 13.27
C ALA A 109 -16.90 -15.17 11.76
N CYS A 110 -15.71 -15.10 11.17
CA CYS A 110 -15.54 -14.92 9.71
C CYS A 110 -15.57 -16.23 8.90
N GLY A 111 -15.20 -17.37 9.49
CA GLY A 111 -15.13 -18.67 8.79
C GLY A 111 -16.33 -19.61 8.98
N GLY A 112 -17.37 -19.18 9.71
CA GLY A 112 -18.50 -20.01 10.12
C GLY A 112 -19.85 -19.54 9.56
N GLN A 113 -19.96 -19.35 8.25
CA GLN A 113 -21.26 -19.27 7.57
C GLN A 113 -21.36 -20.21 6.37
N GLU A 114 -20.78 -21.40 6.46
CA GLU A 114 -21.14 -22.49 5.55
C GLU A 114 -21.16 -23.80 6.33
N GLN A 115 -22.30 -24.11 6.96
CA GLN A 115 -22.91 -25.45 7.03
C GLN A 115 -24.01 -25.51 8.11
N GLY A 116 -25.22 -25.89 7.67
CA GLY A 116 -26.16 -26.64 8.51
C GLY A 116 -27.27 -25.85 9.21
N ALA A 117 -28.19 -25.23 8.46
CA ALA A 117 -29.53 -24.98 8.96
C ALA A 117 -30.48 -26.09 8.48
N GLY A 118 -30.52 -27.19 9.25
CA GLY A 118 -31.61 -28.16 9.17
C GLY A 118 -32.89 -27.51 9.71
N ASN A 119 -33.94 -27.50 8.87
CA ASN A 119 -35.25 -26.94 9.17
C ASN A 119 -35.93 -27.69 10.35
N PRO A 120 -36.36 -27.02 11.44
CA PRO A 120 -37.06 -27.69 12.54
C PRO A 120 -38.59 -27.77 12.37
N ASN A 121 -39.16 -27.28 11.27
CA ASN A 121 -40.62 -27.29 11.07
C ASN A 121 -41.01 -27.94 9.73
N GLY A 122 -41.36 -29.22 9.78
CA GLY A 122 -42.05 -29.97 8.72
C GLY A 122 -43.02 -30.97 9.36
N PRO A 123 -44.21 -31.20 8.80
CA PRO A 123 -45.26 -31.96 9.47
C PRO A 123 -44.91 -33.44 9.53
N THR A 124 -45.24 -34.07 10.66
CA THR A 124 -45.19 -35.52 10.87
C THR A 124 -46.31 -36.19 10.06
N GLU A 125 -45.94 -36.98 9.05
CA GLU A 125 -46.83 -38.00 8.48
C GLU A 125 -46.42 -39.41 8.98
N PRO A 126 -47.37 -40.26 9.40
CA PRO A 126 -47.08 -41.64 9.76
C PRO A 126 -47.04 -42.52 8.49
N GLY A 127 -46.14 -43.50 8.50
CA GLY A 127 -45.73 -44.22 7.29
C GLY A 127 -46.68 -45.25 6.71
N ALA A 128 -46.38 -45.68 5.48
CA ALA A 128 -46.64 -47.03 4.96
C ALA A 128 -45.97 -47.26 3.58
N ALA A 129 -45.30 -48.41 3.49
CA ALA A 129 -45.19 -49.31 2.31
C ALA A 129 -44.40 -48.92 1.04
N ALA A 130 -43.25 -49.57 0.89
CA ALA A 130 -42.82 -50.44 -0.22
C ALA A 130 -43.26 -50.17 -1.68
N GLY A 131 -42.27 -50.21 -2.59
CA GLY A 131 -42.47 -50.78 -3.93
C GLY A 131 -41.71 -50.09 -5.08
N HIS A 132 -40.79 -50.86 -5.67
CA HIS A 132 -40.14 -50.73 -6.99
C HIS A 132 -39.03 -49.71 -7.22
#